data_AF-A0A7W0L2Y9-F1
#
_entry.id   AF-A0A7W0L2Y9-F1
#
_cell.length_a   1.000
_cell.length_b   1.000
_cell.length_c   1.000
_cell.angle_alpha   90.00
_cell.angle_beta   90.00
_cell.angle_gamma   90.00
#
_symmetry.space_group_name_H-M   'P 1'
#
loop_
_entity.id
_entity.type
_entity.pdbx_description
1 polymer ?
#
loop_
_entity_poly.entity_id
_entity_poly.type
_entity_poly.pdbx_seq_one_letter_code
_entity_poly.pdbx_strand_id
1 'polypeptide(L)'
;MTKRLLALLGAAVLVFAACDETDVTARAAATVGDEKITVEEVDDALDTFEDTGQFEQLISQEEPDQVRRQFQQGYLSQIVRRHVLGQEAEERDIEVTEAEIDEALEVIQADFPSEEEFQAAVDEQGLTDDQLHDLLSDQITEDKLRAEIGSDLEPDDDELQSFYDQNVDSFR
;
A
#
# COMPACT_ATOMS: atom_id res chain seq x y z
N MET A 1 68.98 21.66 -26.02
CA MET A 1 68.59 20.70 -24.96
C MET A 1 67.16 21.00 -24.57
N THR A 2 66.28 20.07 -24.94
CA THR A 2 64.82 20.09 -24.85
C THR A 2 64.34 20.08 -23.40
N LYS A 3 63.46 21.03 -23.03
CA LYS A 3 62.59 20.92 -21.86
C LYS A 3 61.15 20.85 -22.34
N ARG A 4 60.55 19.68 -22.12
CA ARG A 4 59.10 19.41 -22.18
C ARG A 4 58.40 20.25 -21.11
N LEU A 5 57.17 20.69 -21.32
CA LEU A 5 56.15 20.69 -20.28
C LEU A 5 54.73 20.93 -20.82
N LEU A 6 53.91 19.89 -20.64
CA LEU A 6 52.46 19.86 -20.35
C LEU A 6 51.47 20.65 -21.25
N ALA A 7 50.83 19.88 -22.15
CA ALA A 7 49.54 20.23 -22.74
C ALA A 7 48.41 19.93 -21.73
N LEU A 8 47.65 20.97 -21.36
CA LEU A 8 46.39 20.89 -20.63
C LEU A 8 45.29 20.37 -21.56
N LEU A 9 44.89 19.11 -21.41
CA LEU A 9 43.61 18.61 -21.92
C LEU A 9 42.53 18.87 -20.85
N GLY A 10 41.71 19.89 -21.06
CA GLY A 10 40.48 20.10 -20.29
C GLY A 10 39.44 19.06 -20.71
N ALA A 11 39.17 18.09 -19.85
CA ALA A 11 38.03 17.21 -19.98
C ALA A 11 36.79 17.97 -19.52
N ALA A 12 35.94 18.38 -20.47
CA ALA A 12 34.59 18.83 -20.20
C ALA A 12 33.77 17.62 -19.74
N VAL A 13 33.53 17.53 -18.43
CA VAL A 13 32.56 16.58 -17.86
C VAL A 13 31.18 17.15 -18.18
N LEU A 14 30.57 16.65 -19.26
CA LEU A 14 29.14 16.79 -19.51
C LEU A 14 28.42 15.93 -18.47
N VAL A 15 27.95 16.58 -17.40
CA VAL A 15 26.97 16.01 -16.50
C VAL A 15 25.66 15.92 -17.29
N PHE A 16 25.40 14.77 -17.90
CA PHE A 16 24.04 14.43 -18.28
C PHE A 16 23.28 14.24 -16.97
N ALA A 17 22.43 15.21 -16.63
CA ALA A 17 21.31 14.96 -15.75
C ALA A 17 20.48 13.88 -16.46
N ALA A 18 20.62 12.64 -16.00
CA ALA A 18 19.64 11.61 -16.27
C ALA A 18 18.39 12.06 -15.50
N CYS A 19 17.53 12.81 -16.19
CA CYS A 19 16.15 12.92 -15.76
C CYS A 19 15.59 11.51 -15.84
N ASP A 20 15.26 10.96 -14.68
CA ASP A 20 14.48 9.76 -14.52
C ASP A 20 13.30 9.81 -15.51
N GLU A 21 13.19 8.81 -16.39
CA GLU A 21 12.10 8.69 -17.36
C GLU A 21 10.84 8.28 -16.60
N THR A 22 10.25 9.21 -15.86
CA THR A 22 8.84 9.10 -15.48
C THR A 22 8.05 9.14 -16.78
N ASP A 23 7.43 8.04 -17.17
CA ASP A 23 6.68 7.92 -18.41
C ASP A 23 5.57 8.98 -18.45
N VAL A 24 5.83 10.07 -19.16
CA VAL A 24 4.96 11.25 -19.24
C VAL A 24 3.71 10.95 -20.07
N THR A 25 3.63 9.77 -20.69
CA THR A 25 2.52 9.36 -21.56
C THR A 25 1.49 8.50 -20.87
N ALA A 26 1.86 7.81 -19.78
CA ALA A 26 0.92 7.05 -18.95
C ALA A 26 -0.12 7.97 -18.30
N ARG A 27 -1.41 7.66 -18.52
CA ARG A 27 -2.55 8.40 -17.96
C ARG A 27 -2.62 8.15 -16.46
N ALA A 28 -2.56 9.21 -15.67
CA ALA A 28 -2.67 9.13 -14.22
C ALA A 28 -4.13 8.89 -13.78
N ALA A 29 -4.32 7.93 -12.87
CA ALA A 29 -5.55 7.78 -12.08
C ALA A 29 -5.51 8.71 -10.85
N ALA A 30 -4.34 8.84 -10.22
CA ALA A 30 -4.06 9.80 -9.15
C ALA A 30 -2.56 10.17 -9.09
N THR A 31 -2.24 11.16 -8.26
CA THR A 31 -0.85 11.57 -7.98
C THR A 31 -0.74 11.89 -6.49
N VAL A 32 0.23 11.28 -5.82
CA VAL A 32 0.49 11.41 -4.37
C VAL A 32 1.92 11.87 -4.19
N GLY A 33 2.13 13.15 -3.88
CA GLY A 33 3.46 13.75 -3.90
C GLY A 33 4.04 13.70 -5.33
N ASP A 34 5.21 13.08 -5.46
CA ASP A 34 5.89 12.87 -6.75
C ASP A 34 5.53 11.52 -7.41
N GLU A 35 4.77 10.65 -6.72
CA GLU A 35 4.39 9.33 -7.22
C GLU A 35 3.10 9.38 -8.03
N LYS A 36 3.11 8.71 -9.20
CA LYS A 36 1.97 8.63 -10.11
C LYS A 36 1.38 7.23 -10.08
N ILE A 37 0.09 7.14 -9.71
CA ILE A 37 -0.71 5.92 -9.84
C ILE A 37 -1.38 5.96 -11.22
N THR A 38 -1.15 4.94 -12.04
CA THR A 38 -1.61 4.94 -13.44
C THR A 38 -3.00 4.33 -13.57
N VAL A 39 -3.71 4.67 -14.66
CA VAL A 39 -4.97 4.01 -15.00
C VAL A 39 -4.74 2.54 -15.35
N GLU A 40 -3.63 2.22 -16.00
CA GLU A 40 -3.25 0.85 -16.37
C GLU A 40 -3.12 -0.05 -15.13
N GLU A 41 -2.43 0.41 -14.09
CA GLU A 41 -2.30 -0.33 -12.83
C GLU A 41 -3.66 -0.64 -12.17
N VAL A 42 -4.60 0.32 -12.20
CA VAL A 42 -5.94 0.12 -11.63
C VAL A 42 -6.78 -0.83 -12.50
N ASP A 43 -6.62 -0.75 -13.82
CA ASP A 43 -7.32 -1.61 -14.76
C ASP A 43 -6.76 -3.05 -14.74
N ASP A 44 -5.45 -3.24 -14.60
CA ASP A 44 -4.81 -4.57 -14.46
C ASP A 44 -5.26 -5.27 -13.17
N ALA A 45 -5.37 -4.52 -12.07
CA ALA A 45 -5.92 -5.03 -10.81
C ALA A 45 -7.40 -5.42 -10.96
N LEU A 46 -8.17 -4.63 -11.72
CA LEU A 46 -9.57 -4.93 -12.00
C LEU A 46 -9.71 -6.19 -12.86
N ASP A 47 -8.89 -6.35 -13.89
CA ASP A 47 -8.91 -7.53 -14.77
C ASP A 47 -8.63 -8.80 -13.96
N THR A 48 -7.65 -8.74 -13.03
CA THR A 48 -7.36 -9.86 -12.11
C THR A 48 -8.55 -10.18 -11.21
N PHE A 49 -9.20 -9.16 -10.66
CA PHE A 49 -10.39 -9.33 -9.83
C PHE A 49 -11.57 -9.92 -10.59
N GLU A 50 -11.75 -9.56 -11.86
CA GLU A 50 -12.84 -10.06 -12.71
C GLU A 50 -12.76 -11.56 -13.00
N ASP A 51 -11.55 -12.12 -12.94
CA ASP A 51 -11.30 -13.56 -13.11
C ASP A 51 -11.57 -14.37 -11.82
N THR A 52 -11.98 -13.73 -10.72
CA THR A 52 -12.25 -14.38 -9.44
C THR A 52 -13.69 -14.88 -9.30
N GLY A 53 -13.89 -15.92 -8.47
CA GLY A 53 -15.22 -16.35 -8.05
C GLY A 53 -15.96 -15.30 -7.21
N GLN A 54 -15.23 -14.42 -6.53
CA GLN A 54 -15.82 -13.31 -5.78
C GLN A 54 -16.52 -12.31 -6.70
N PHE A 55 -15.92 -11.95 -7.83
CA PHE A 55 -16.56 -11.08 -8.81
C PHE A 55 -17.84 -11.71 -9.35
N GLU A 56 -17.80 -12.99 -9.73
CA GLU A 56 -19.00 -13.74 -10.18
C GLU A 56 -20.12 -13.71 -9.14
N GLN A 57 -19.79 -13.86 -7.86
CA GLN A 57 -20.75 -13.79 -6.78
C GLN A 57 -21.35 -12.38 -6.62
N LEU A 58 -20.55 -11.33 -6.72
CA LEU A 58 -21.01 -9.95 -6.59
C LEU A 58 -21.92 -9.53 -7.73
N ILE A 59 -21.57 -9.87 -8.98
CA ILE A 59 -22.42 -9.54 -10.15
C ILE A 59 -23.72 -10.35 -10.22
N SER A 60 -23.86 -11.39 -9.39
CA SER A 60 -25.14 -12.08 -9.21
C SER A 60 -26.15 -11.28 -8.37
N GLN A 61 -25.66 -10.26 -7.64
CA GLN A 61 -26.43 -9.43 -6.72
C GLN A 61 -26.48 -7.95 -7.15
N GLU A 62 -25.43 -7.47 -7.80
CA GLU A 62 -25.26 -6.08 -8.24
C GLU A 62 -24.97 -5.99 -9.75
N GLU A 63 -25.17 -4.80 -10.35
CA GLU A 63 -24.84 -4.60 -11.76
C GLU A 63 -23.31 -4.66 -11.99
N PRO A 64 -22.81 -5.34 -13.03
CA PRO A 64 -21.37 -5.50 -13.27
C PRO A 64 -20.59 -4.18 -13.26
N ASP A 65 -21.10 -3.15 -13.95
CA ASP A 65 -20.46 -1.83 -13.99
C ASP A 65 -20.39 -1.15 -12.61
N GLN A 66 -21.30 -1.47 -11.70
CA GLN A 66 -21.27 -0.97 -10.34
C GLN A 66 -20.15 -1.66 -9.54
N VAL A 67 -20.06 -2.98 -9.63
CA VAL A 67 -19.01 -3.78 -8.97
C VAL A 67 -17.62 -3.33 -9.45
N ARG A 68 -17.43 -3.18 -10.77
CA ARG A 68 -16.17 -2.68 -11.35
C ARG A 68 -15.76 -1.32 -10.78
N ARG A 69 -16.70 -0.36 -10.73
CA ARG A 69 -16.42 0.97 -10.18
C ARG A 69 -16.10 0.95 -8.69
N GLN A 70 -16.80 0.14 -7.92
CA GLN A 70 -16.52 0.00 -6.49
C GLN A 70 -15.12 -0.57 -6.26
N PHE A 71 -14.75 -1.61 -7.01
CA PHE A 71 -13.41 -2.19 -6.96
C PHE A 71 -12.34 -1.16 -7.32
N GLN A 72 -12.46 -0.50 -8.48
CA GLN A 72 -11.48 0.51 -8.92
C GLN A 72 -11.32 1.64 -7.89
N GLN A 73 -12.42 2.11 -7.28
CA GLN A 73 -12.37 3.12 -6.22
C GLN A 73 -11.69 2.60 -4.95
N GLY A 74 -11.99 1.37 -4.54
CA GLY A 74 -11.37 0.73 -3.39
C GLY A 74 -9.87 0.55 -3.58
N TYR A 75 -9.47 -0.06 -4.70
CA TYR A 75 -8.07 -0.28 -5.05
C TYR A 75 -7.31 1.05 -5.14
N LEU A 76 -7.83 2.05 -5.87
CA LEU A 76 -7.19 3.36 -5.96
C LEU A 76 -7.05 4.03 -4.58
N SER A 77 -8.06 3.92 -3.71
CA SER A 77 -7.98 4.46 -2.35
C SER A 77 -6.92 3.74 -1.51
N GLN A 78 -6.80 2.43 -1.65
CA GLN A 78 -5.78 1.62 -0.99
C GLN A 78 -4.37 2.05 -1.42
N ILE A 79 -4.11 2.15 -2.73
CA ILE A 79 -2.79 2.55 -3.24
C ILE A 79 -2.44 3.98 -2.83
N VAL A 80 -3.40 4.92 -2.92
CA VAL A 80 -3.20 6.29 -2.41
C VAL A 80 -2.83 6.27 -0.92
N ARG A 81 -3.53 5.47 -0.12
CA ARG A 81 -3.26 5.35 1.32
C ARG A 81 -1.88 4.76 1.58
N ARG A 82 -1.48 3.70 0.87
CA ARG A 82 -0.13 3.12 0.93
C ARG A 82 0.93 4.18 0.70
N HIS A 83 0.82 4.98 -0.37
CA HIS A 83 1.79 6.04 -0.65
C HIS A 83 1.84 7.10 0.46
N VAL A 84 0.68 7.56 0.94
CA VAL A 84 0.64 8.56 2.03
C VAL A 84 1.29 8.03 3.31
N LEU A 85 0.95 6.80 3.71
CA LEU A 85 1.49 6.20 4.93
C LEU A 85 2.96 5.83 4.78
N GLY A 86 3.39 5.34 3.61
CA GLY A 86 4.79 5.04 3.31
C GLY A 86 5.66 6.28 3.40
N GLN A 87 5.22 7.41 2.86
CA GLN A 87 5.93 8.69 2.97
C GLN A 87 6.06 9.14 4.44
N GLU A 88 4.98 9.06 5.23
CA GLU A 88 5.03 9.39 6.66
C GLU A 88 5.92 8.43 7.46
N ALA A 89 5.93 7.14 7.11
CA ALA A 89 6.79 6.14 7.75
C ALA A 89 8.27 6.45 7.47
N GLU A 90 8.62 6.76 6.22
CA GLU A 90 9.98 7.18 5.83
C GLU A 90 10.41 8.45 6.60
N GLU A 91 9.55 9.46 6.68
CA GLU A 91 9.84 10.70 7.43
C GLU A 91 10.12 10.47 8.93
N ARG A 92 9.61 9.35 9.48
CA ARG A 92 9.77 8.97 10.89
C ARG A 92 10.78 7.86 11.12
N ASP A 93 11.53 7.45 10.09
CA ASP A 93 12.47 6.33 10.15
C ASP A 93 11.79 5.01 10.62
N ILE A 94 10.53 4.79 10.24
CA ILE A 94 9.78 3.57 10.50
C ILE A 94 9.97 2.61 9.33
N GLU A 95 10.57 1.45 9.61
CA GLU A 95 10.80 0.39 8.63
C GLU A 95 10.00 -0.87 9.01
N VAL A 96 9.46 -1.57 8.01
CA VAL A 96 8.89 -2.92 8.16
C VAL A 96 9.92 -3.93 7.71
N THR A 97 10.16 -4.95 8.53
CA THR A 97 11.12 -6.01 8.24
C THR A 97 10.42 -7.26 7.72
N GLU A 98 11.12 -8.04 6.88
CA GLU A 98 10.61 -9.34 6.40
C GLU A 98 10.19 -10.25 7.55
N ALA A 99 10.91 -10.24 8.67
CA ALA A 99 10.58 -11.06 9.82
C ALA A 99 9.22 -10.70 10.45
N GLU A 100 8.81 -9.42 10.40
CA GLU A 100 7.50 -8.99 10.88
C GLU A 100 6.38 -9.40 9.93
N ILE A 101 6.66 -9.39 8.61
CA ILE A 101 5.72 -9.86 7.60
C ILE A 101 5.55 -11.38 7.70
N ASP A 102 6.65 -12.12 7.84
CA ASP A 102 6.65 -13.57 8.07
C ASP A 102 5.85 -13.93 9.34
N GLU A 103 6.06 -13.21 10.45
CA GLU A 103 5.30 -13.43 11.68
C GLU A 103 3.81 -13.14 11.50
N ALA A 104 3.45 -12.06 10.79
CA ALA A 104 2.06 -11.76 10.48
C ALA A 104 1.43 -12.82 9.57
N LEU A 105 2.18 -13.33 8.58
CA LEU A 105 1.76 -14.39 7.69
C LEU A 105 1.53 -15.70 8.47
N GLU A 106 2.45 -16.08 9.35
CA GLU A 106 2.31 -17.25 10.22
C GLU A 106 1.05 -17.18 11.09
N VAL A 107 0.74 -16.00 11.63
CA VAL A 107 -0.48 -15.78 12.43
C VAL A 107 -1.73 -16.02 11.59
N ILE A 108 -1.79 -15.51 10.37
CA ILE A 108 -2.95 -15.68 9.49
C ILE A 108 -3.06 -17.13 9.02
N GLN A 109 -1.94 -17.76 8.64
CA GLN A 109 -1.91 -19.17 8.23
C GLN A 109 -2.40 -20.10 9.34
N ALA A 110 -2.14 -19.76 10.62
CA ALA A 110 -2.59 -20.55 11.77
C ALA A 110 -4.12 -20.63 11.91
N ASP A 111 -4.88 -19.72 11.30
CA ASP A 111 -6.34 -19.77 11.26
C ASP A 111 -6.88 -20.81 10.24
N PHE A 112 -6.01 -21.34 9.38
CA PHE A 112 -6.36 -22.32 8.37
C PHE A 112 -5.95 -23.74 8.80
N PRO A 113 -6.76 -24.77 8.50
CA PRO A 113 -6.41 -26.14 8.86
C PRO A 113 -5.22 -26.71 8.07
N SER A 114 -4.87 -26.12 6.92
CA SER A 114 -3.72 -26.50 6.11
C SER A 114 -3.27 -25.38 5.16
N GLU A 115 -2.03 -25.47 4.69
CA GLU A 115 -1.46 -24.56 3.67
C GLU A 115 -2.28 -24.57 2.37
N GLU A 116 -2.82 -25.73 1.98
CA GLU A 116 -3.64 -25.85 0.77
C GLU A 116 -4.95 -25.07 0.90
N GLU A 117 -5.58 -25.10 2.07
CA GLU A 117 -6.79 -24.32 2.34
C GLU A 117 -6.50 -22.82 2.50
N PHE A 118 -5.33 -22.46 3.03
CA PHE A 118 -4.87 -21.08 3.06
C PHE A 118 -4.68 -20.54 1.63
N GLN A 119 -3.91 -21.23 0.79
CA GLN A 119 -3.68 -20.80 -0.59
C GLN A 119 -4.98 -20.72 -1.38
N ALA A 120 -5.89 -21.69 -1.20
CA ALA A 120 -7.20 -21.65 -1.84
C ALA A 120 -8.02 -20.39 -1.45
N ALA A 121 -7.90 -19.93 -0.20
CA ALA A 121 -8.56 -18.71 0.26
C ALA A 121 -7.90 -17.42 -0.24
N VAL A 122 -6.57 -17.43 -0.44
CA VAL A 122 -5.83 -16.33 -1.10
C VAL A 122 -6.25 -16.22 -2.57
N ASP A 123 -6.27 -17.34 -3.28
CA ASP A 123 -6.69 -17.43 -4.68
C ASP A 123 -8.17 -17.07 -4.88
N GLU A 124 -9.06 -17.47 -3.96
CA GLU A 124 -10.49 -17.11 -4.01
C GLU A 124 -10.71 -15.60 -3.91
N GLN A 125 -9.82 -14.90 -3.20
CA GLN A 125 -9.81 -13.44 -3.10
C GLN A 125 -9.11 -12.76 -4.28
N GLY A 126 -8.53 -13.52 -5.21
CA GLY A 126 -7.81 -12.99 -6.37
C GLY A 126 -6.49 -12.33 -6.02
N LEU A 127 -5.89 -12.71 -4.89
CA LEU A 127 -4.60 -12.19 -4.45
C LEU A 127 -3.50 -13.14 -4.90
N THR A 128 -2.34 -12.58 -5.23
CA THR A 128 -1.07 -13.32 -5.29
C THR A 128 -0.37 -13.28 -3.94
N ASP A 129 0.60 -14.18 -3.74
CA ASP A 129 1.44 -14.18 -2.54
C ASP A 129 2.18 -12.82 -2.36
N ASP A 130 2.65 -12.23 -3.46
CA ASP A 130 3.29 -10.91 -3.46
C ASP A 130 2.30 -9.80 -3.04
N GLN A 131 1.05 -9.85 -3.53
CA GLN A 131 0.01 -8.89 -3.13
C GLN A 131 -0.39 -9.05 -1.66
N LEU A 132 -0.43 -10.29 -1.16
CA LEU A 132 -0.67 -10.54 0.26
C LEU A 132 0.48 -10.01 1.12
N HIS A 133 1.72 -10.25 0.73
CA HIS A 133 2.90 -9.71 1.40
C HIS A 133 2.85 -8.18 1.49
N ASP A 134 2.56 -7.52 0.37
CA ASP A 134 2.36 -6.08 0.29
C ASP A 134 1.26 -5.57 1.23
N LEU A 135 0.12 -6.27 1.31
CA LEU A 135 -0.99 -5.94 2.22
C LEU A 135 -0.57 -6.05 3.69
N LEU A 136 0.23 -7.06 4.04
CA LEU A 136 0.76 -7.21 5.39
C LEU A 136 1.75 -6.11 5.73
N SER A 137 2.63 -5.76 4.79
CA SER A 137 3.57 -4.64 4.93
C SER A 137 2.85 -3.32 5.19
N ASP A 138 1.79 -3.04 4.42
CA ASP A 138 0.94 -1.85 4.60
C ASP A 138 0.29 -1.82 6.00
N GLN A 139 -0.28 -2.95 6.43
CA GLN A 139 -0.95 -3.07 7.71
C GLN A 139 0.03 -2.84 8.87
N ILE A 140 1.21 -3.46 8.82
CA ILE A 140 2.25 -3.29 9.84
C ILE A 140 2.75 -1.84 9.86
N THR A 141 2.94 -1.22 8.69
CA THR A 141 3.33 0.19 8.58
C THR A 141 2.31 1.09 9.28
N GLU A 142 1.02 0.87 9.02
CA GLU A 142 -0.05 1.62 9.66
C GLU A 142 -0.06 1.45 11.19
N ASP A 143 0.07 0.21 11.66
CA ASP A 143 0.04 -0.07 13.09
C ASP A 143 1.23 0.56 13.83
N LYS A 144 2.42 0.56 13.22
CA LYS A 144 3.60 1.25 13.75
C LYS A 144 3.39 2.77 13.78
N LEU A 145 2.88 3.36 12.69
CA LEU A 145 2.56 4.79 12.64
C LEU A 145 1.54 5.19 13.70
N ARG A 146 0.48 4.37 13.87
CA ARG A 146 -0.54 4.59 14.89
C ARG A 146 0.06 4.51 16.30
N ALA A 147 0.94 3.56 16.56
CA ALA A 147 1.61 3.43 17.84
C ALA A 147 2.52 4.64 18.13
N GLU A 148 3.31 5.07 17.14
CA GLU A 148 4.21 6.23 17.26
C GLU A 148 3.41 7.52 17.54
N ILE A 149 2.40 7.81 16.72
CA ILE A 149 1.59 9.03 16.83
C ILE A 149 0.64 8.99 18.05
N GLY A 150 0.05 7.83 18.32
CA GLY A 150 -0.96 7.65 19.36
C GLY A 150 -0.40 7.47 20.76
N SER A 151 0.91 7.25 20.90
CA SER A 151 1.56 7.03 22.21
C SER A 151 1.38 8.20 23.19
N ASP A 152 1.15 9.41 22.68
CA ASP A 152 0.98 10.63 23.47
C ASP A 152 -0.50 11.06 23.64
N LEU A 153 -1.45 10.28 23.14
CA LEU A 153 -2.88 10.62 23.14
C LEU A 153 -3.63 9.83 24.22
N GLU A 154 -3.63 10.33 25.46
CA GLU A 154 -4.53 9.83 26.51
C GLU A 154 -5.92 10.48 26.37
N PRO A 155 -7.02 9.70 26.33
CA PRO A 155 -8.37 10.25 26.32
C PRO A 155 -8.66 10.98 27.64
N ASP A 156 -9.40 12.09 27.55
CA ASP A 156 -9.80 12.86 28.72
C ASP A 156 -10.89 12.13 29.54
N ASP A 157 -10.70 12.05 30.86
CA ASP A 157 -11.61 11.33 31.77
C ASP A 157 -13.04 11.89 31.74
N ASP A 158 -13.21 13.21 31.58
CA ASP A 158 -14.55 13.82 31.50
C ASP A 158 -15.22 13.48 30.16
N GLU A 159 -14.47 13.41 29.05
CA GLU A 159 -14.96 12.94 27.76
C GLU A 159 -15.37 11.46 27.81
N LEU A 160 -14.57 10.62 28.47
CA LEU A 160 -14.88 9.20 28.68
C LEU A 160 -16.16 9.01 29.51
N GLN A 161 -16.27 9.73 30.63
CA GLN A 161 -17.46 9.68 31.49
C GLN A 161 -18.71 10.15 30.73
N SER A 162 -18.58 11.25 29.98
CA SER A 162 -19.65 11.79 29.15
C SER A 162 -20.09 10.82 28.05
N PHE A 163 -19.15 10.14 27.40
CA PHE A 163 -19.45 9.11 26.41
C PHE A 163 -20.17 7.92 27.05
N TYR A 164 -19.68 7.41 28.18
CA TYR A 164 -20.33 6.32 28.91
C TYR A 164 -21.76 6.68 29.28
N ASP A 165 -21.97 7.82 29.94
CA ASP A 165 -23.28 8.26 30.42
C ASP A 165 -24.31 8.41 29.29
N GLN A 166 -23.87 8.90 28.12
CA GLN A 166 -24.72 9.05 26.94
C GLN A 166 -25.00 7.74 26.20
N ASN A 167 -24.19 6.71 26.41
CA ASN A 167 -24.26 5.43 25.70
C ASN A 167 -24.52 4.23 26.63
N VAL A 168 -24.98 4.48 27.86
CA VAL A 168 -25.22 3.43 28.88
C VAL A 168 -26.04 2.25 28.35
N ASP A 169 -27.02 2.50 27.46
CA ASP A 169 -27.87 1.46 26.89
C ASP A 169 -27.09 0.46 26.01
N SER A 170 -25.98 0.88 25.40
CA SER A 170 -25.10 0.04 24.58
C SER A 170 -24.18 -0.87 25.39
N PHE A 171 -24.07 -0.64 26.70
CA PHE A 171 -23.18 -1.36 27.63
C PHE A 171 -23.94 -2.25 28.63
N ARG A 172 -25.25 -2.43 28.45
CA ARG A 172 -26.08 -3.29 29.30
C ARG A 172 -26.26 -4.69 28.76
#